data_AF-A0A7V4L8G6-F1
#
_entry.id   AF-A0A7V4L8G6-F1
#
_cell.length_a   1.000
_cell.length_b   1.000
_cell.length_c   1.000
_cell.angle_alpha   90.00
_cell.angle_beta   90.00
_cell.angle_gamma   90.00
#
_symmetry.space_group_name_H-M   'P 1'
#
loop_
_entity.id
_entity.type
_entity.pdbx_description
1 polymer ?
#
loop_
_entity_poly.entity_id
_entity_poly.type
_entity_poly.pdbx_seq_one_letter_code
_entity_poly.pdbx_strand_id
1 'polypeptide(L)'
;MVPQIPAPEGKTKPIVPLPTSFGQGWRDIFGDGAYVLPIPAYVEKVDEKPRDLHAKAVLIQGNDHDLLMIGSSNFTPHGMGVGVFNCEANLVFEDWANAKQEGIALEDRIGLPVPWDSAIGVDDVVWQEPDQPPEDAPPGKHVLPTFFSWASYSQRTGEIRIGLDRAQAEPPAWSITLAGQSAEHAVTLFSRAMSPADSATLIYALDEKARGAHLTALRVNWQASDGSQNEGFLAVAVEDRSADLLPPEEFRSLTVDSIIECLLSGREPAEWIEREIMRHSKTHSTDAAIESLRSVDTSNYLLYRVRRFGRALAAMSNRIARTAPTPDAIHYRLLRDPLGPVQLAETLCRRQNGGEDEHPAPAEIGYRLYALAEMTLSLGYLGRHVRGASGRDGKWVMPIFI
;
A
#
# COMPACT_ATOMS: atom_id res chain seq x y z
N MET A 1 -3.74 -20.95 10.54
CA MET A 1 -3.31 -22.10 9.73
C MET A 1 -1.85 -22.40 10.05
N VAL A 2 -1.48 -23.66 10.19
CA VAL A 2 -0.10 -24.05 10.51
C VAL A 2 0.27 -25.31 9.74
N PRO A 3 1.53 -25.47 9.28
CA PRO A 3 1.94 -26.70 8.62
C PRO A 3 1.86 -27.87 9.61
N GLN A 4 1.34 -29.00 9.14
CA GLN A 4 1.34 -30.26 9.87
C GLN A 4 2.56 -31.10 9.48
N ILE A 5 3.22 -31.68 10.48
CA ILE A 5 4.31 -32.64 10.28
C ILE A 5 3.72 -34.06 10.22
N PRO A 6 4.27 -34.98 9.39
CA PRO A 6 3.85 -36.37 9.38
C PRO A 6 3.85 -36.98 10.78
N ALA A 7 2.70 -37.51 11.21
CA ALA A 7 2.59 -38.18 12.50
C ALA A 7 3.20 -39.60 12.41
N PRO A 8 3.98 -40.06 13.40
CA PRO A 8 4.38 -41.46 13.51
C PRO A 8 3.15 -42.39 13.53
N GLU A 9 3.28 -43.59 12.96
CA GLU A 9 2.20 -44.58 12.97
C GLU A 9 1.60 -44.77 14.37
N GLY A 10 0.28 -44.64 14.47
CA GLY A 10 -0.47 -44.84 15.71
C GLY A 10 -0.75 -43.58 16.55
N LYS A 11 -0.26 -42.40 16.16
CA LYS A 11 -0.71 -41.13 16.78
C LYS A 11 -1.96 -40.57 16.11
N THR A 12 -2.97 -40.21 16.92
CA THR A 12 -4.26 -39.68 16.45
C THR A 12 -4.30 -38.16 16.37
N LYS A 13 -3.45 -37.46 17.12
CA LYS A 13 -3.40 -35.98 17.14
C LYS A 13 -2.39 -35.45 16.10
N PRO A 14 -2.75 -34.40 15.33
CA PRO A 14 -1.82 -33.75 14.41
C PRO A 14 -0.67 -33.08 15.17
N ILE A 15 0.51 -33.06 14.55
CA ILE A 15 1.73 -32.46 15.09
C ILE A 15 2.02 -31.18 14.31
N VAL A 16 2.32 -30.08 15.02
CA VAL A 16 2.66 -28.79 14.41
C VAL A 16 4.04 -28.31 14.89
N PRO A 17 4.88 -27.76 14.00
CA PRO A 17 6.24 -27.33 14.32
C PRO A 17 6.22 -25.91 14.92
N LEU A 18 5.50 -25.74 16.03
CA LEU A 18 5.46 -24.47 16.78
C LEU A 18 5.71 -24.72 18.27
N PRO A 19 6.35 -23.77 18.96
CA PRO A 19 6.61 -23.88 20.39
C PRO A 19 5.34 -24.05 21.21
N THR A 20 5.42 -24.81 22.31
CA THR A 20 4.27 -24.98 23.22
C THR A 20 3.82 -23.65 23.84
N SER A 21 4.77 -22.73 24.07
CA SER A 21 4.50 -21.39 24.57
C SER A 21 3.61 -20.57 23.63
N PHE A 22 3.73 -20.78 22.31
CA PHE A 22 2.84 -20.16 21.33
C PHE A 22 1.40 -20.63 21.53
N GLY A 23 1.19 -21.94 21.66
CA GLY A 23 -0.15 -22.52 21.89
C GLY A 23 -0.81 -21.98 23.17
N GLN A 24 -0.03 -21.87 24.26
CA GLN A 24 -0.51 -21.29 25.52
C GLN A 24 -0.87 -19.82 25.38
N GLY A 25 0.02 -18.99 24.82
CA GLY A 25 -0.28 -17.57 24.59
C GLY A 25 -1.48 -17.37 23.67
N TRP A 26 -1.64 -18.22 22.65
CA TRP A 26 -2.79 -18.20 21.75
C TRP A 26 -4.11 -18.46 22.51
N ARG A 27 -4.13 -19.47 23.38
CA ARG A 27 -5.29 -19.73 24.25
C ARG A 27 -5.57 -18.59 25.20
N ASP A 28 -4.54 -18.04 25.83
CA ASP A 28 -4.71 -16.96 26.81
C ASP A 28 -5.37 -15.72 26.20
N ILE A 29 -5.07 -15.45 24.91
CA ILE A 29 -5.65 -14.31 24.18
C ILE A 29 -7.08 -14.60 23.70
N PHE A 30 -7.32 -15.79 23.13
CA PHE A 30 -8.57 -16.07 22.39
C PHE A 30 -9.57 -16.98 23.11
N GLY A 31 -9.20 -17.58 24.24
CA GLY A 31 -10.07 -18.45 25.04
C GLY A 31 -10.66 -19.59 24.22
N ASP A 32 -11.99 -19.74 24.27
CA ASP A 32 -12.74 -20.77 23.53
C ASP A 32 -12.70 -20.56 22.00
N GLY A 33 -12.32 -19.35 21.54
CA GLY A 33 -12.10 -19.05 20.12
C GLY A 33 -10.72 -19.46 19.59
N ALA A 34 -9.87 -20.06 20.43
CA ALA A 34 -8.52 -20.46 20.05
C ALA A 34 -8.53 -21.78 19.27
N TYR A 35 -8.52 -21.68 17.95
CA TYR A 35 -8.44 -22.84 17.05
C TYR A 35 -7.15 -22.87 16.23
N VAL A 36 -6.77 -24.08 15.83
CA VAL A 36 -5.65 -24.37 14.96
C VAL A 36 -6.17 -25.17 13.78
N LEU A 37 -5.82 -24.75 12.55
CA LEU A 37 -6.08 -25.51 11.33
C LEU A 37 -4.76 -26.09 10.82
N PRO A 38 -4.47 -27.39 11.08
CA PRO A 38 -3.28 -28.05 10.56
C PRO A 38 -3.44 -28.32 9.06
N ILE A 39 -2.45 -27.93 8.27
CA ILE A 39 -2.44 -28.13 6.82
C ILE A 39 -1.39 -29.20 6.46
N PRO A 40 -1.77 -30.25 5.72
CA PRO A 40 -0.83 -31.30 5.35
C PRO A 40 0.28 -30.76 4.43
N ALA A 41 1.52 -31.24 4.61
CA ALA A 41 2.65 -30.90 3.75
C ALA A 41 2.59 -31.52 2.34
N TYR A 42 1.61 -32.40 2.11
CA TYR A 42 1.39 -33.10 0.86
C TYR A 42 -0.08 -33.51 0.72
N VAL A 43 -0.70 -33.13 -0.38
CA VAL A 43 -2.06 -33.57 -0.76
C VAL A 43 -1.94 -34.48 -1.97
N GLU A 44 -2.28 -35.75 -1.77
CA GLU A 44 -2.24 -36.77 -2.84
C GLU A 44 -3.07 -36.32 -4.05
N LYS A 45 -2.51 -36.43 -5.26
CA LYS A 45 -3.09 -36.02 -6.55
C LYS A 45 -3.18 -34.50 -6.81
N VAL A 46 -2.81 -33.67 -5.84
CA VAL A 46 -2.67 -32.21 -6.02
C VAL A 46 -1.19 -31.85 -6.11
N ASP A 47 -0.38 -32.39 -5.22
CA ASP A 47 1.05 -32.10 -5.15
C ASP A 47 1.90 -33.16 -5.88
N GLU A 48 2.90 -32.70 -6.62
CA GLU A 48 3.91 -33.58 -7.25
C GLU A 48 4.96 -34.07 -6.25
N LYS A 49 5.19 -33.31 -5.18
CA LYS A 49 6.15 -33.61 -4.11
C LYS A 49 5.75 -32.88 -2.82
N PRO A 50 6.13 -33.40 -1.64
CA PRO A 50 5.99 -32.65 -0.39
C PRO A 50 6.66 -31.29 -0.50
N ARG A 51 5.96 -30.23 -0.09
CA ARG A 51 6.50 -28.87 -0.02
C ARG A 51 6.10 -28.24 1.31
N ASP A 52 7.03 -27.52 1.91
CA ASP A 52 6.75 -26.78 3.12
C ASP A 52 5.77 -25.65 2.83
N LEU A 53 4.86 -25.41 3.79
CA LEU A 53 3.94 -24.27 3.73
C LEU A 53 4.76 -22.99 3.85
N HIS A 54 4.96 -22.31 2.71
CA HIS A 54 5.70 -21.05 2.65
C HIS A 54 4.79 -19.82 2.49
N ALA A 55 3.47 -20.02 2.39
CA ALA A 55 2.50 -18.95 2.29
C ALA A 55 2.43 -18.15 3.60
N LYS A 56 2.43 -16.82 3.51
CA LYS A 56 2.22 -15.93 4.65
C LYS A 56 1.00 -15.08 4.40
N ALA A 57 -0.01 -15.29 5.24
CA ALA A 57 -1.27 -14.58 5.12
C ALA A 57 -1.87 -14.33 6.50
N VAL A 58 -2.53 -13.18 6.64
CA VAL A 58 -3.31 -12.80 7.83
C VAL A 58 -4.69 -12.40 7.34
N LEU A 59 -5.71 -13.12 7.79
CA LEU A 59 -7.12 -12.77 7.58
C LEU A 59 -7.66 -12.17 8.88
N ILE A 60 -8.26 -10.98 8.79
CA ILE A 60 -8.97 -10.31 9.89
C ILE A 60 -10.41 -10.17 9.44
N GLN A 61 -11.35 -10.73 10.22
CA GLN A 61 -12.77 -10.63 9.94
C GLN A 61 -13.42 -9.64 10.90
N GLY A 62 -14.12 -8.67 10.34
CA GLY A 62 -14.78 -7.60 11.08
C GLY A 62 -16.30 -7.65 10.91
N ASN A 63 -17.00 -6.73 11.58
CA ASN A 63 -18.45 -6.62 11.43
C ASN A 63 -18.85 -6.00 10.08
N ASP A 64 -18.05 -5.05 9.59
CA ASP A 64 -18.33 -4.30 8.36
C ASP A 64 -17.40 -4.71 7.22
N HIS A 65 -16.15 -5.09 7.52
CA HIS A 65 -15.12 -5.40 6.52
C HIS A 65 -14.28 -6.60 6.93
N ASP A 66 -13.83 -7.35 5.91
CA ASP A 66 -12.83 -8.41 6.04
C ASP A 66 -11.54 -7.98 5.32
N LEU A 67 -10.39 -8.21 5.95
CA LEU A 67 -9.06 -7.87 5.42
C LEU A 67 -8.20 -9.12 5.29
N LEU A 68 -7.66 -9.36 4.09
CA LEU A 68 -6.71 -10.43 3.81
C LEU A 68 -5.37 -9.83 3.39
N MET A 69 -4.38 -9.89 4.28
CA MET A 69 -2.99 -9.57 3.97
C MET A 69 -2.29 -10.83 3.45
N ILE A 70 -1.59 -10.74 2.33
CA ILE A 70 -0.71 -11.79 1.79
C ILE A 70 0.61 -11.15 1.38
N GLY A 71 1.74 -11.79 1.69
CA GLY A 71 3.02 -11.28 1.23
C GLY A 71 4.23 -12.04 1.73
N SER A 72 5.34 -11.32 1.87
CA SER A 72 6.63 -11.88 2.29
C SER A 72 6.82 -11.90 3.81
N SER A 73 6.01 -11.16 4.57
CA SER A 73 6.09 -11.10 6.04
C SER A 73 5.86 -12.46 6.70
N ASN A 74 6.91 -13.09 7.22
CA ASN A 74 6.76 -14.19 8.17
C ASN A 74 6.11 -13.72 9.47
N PHE A 75 5.39 -14.62 10.16
CA PHE A 75 4.78 -14.35 11.46
C PHE A 75 5.83 -14.38 12.58
N THR A 76 6.85 -13.54 12.44
CA THR A 76 7.97 -13.32 13.36
C THR A 76 8.06 -11.84 13.71
N PRO A 77 8.77 -11.44 14.78
CA PRO A 77 9.01 -10.02 15.05
C PRO A 77 9.58 -9.27 13.84
N HIS A 78 10.55 -9.86 13.13
CA HIS A 78 11.15 -9.25 11.93
C HIS A 78 10.15 -9.05 10.79
N GLY A 79 9.39 -10.08 10.44
CA GLY A 79 8.43 -10.03 9.35
C GLY A 79 7.21 -9.15 9.68
N MET A 80 6.86 -9.03 10.96
CA MET A 80 5.73 -8.23 11.44
C MET A 80 6.13 -6.80 11.83
N GLY A 81 7.40 -6.40 11.65
CA GLY A 81 7.84 -5.02 11.91
C GLY A 81 8.12 -4.69 13.39
N VAL A 82 8.30 -5.69 14.25
CA VAL A 82 8.53 -5.51 15.70
C VAL A 82 10.03 -5.62 16.01
N GLY A 83 10.64 -4.53 16.48
CA GLY A 83 12.06 -4.47 16.81
C GLY A 83 12.94 -4.25 15.57
N VAL A 84 13.92 -5.12 15.33
CA VAL A 84 14.64 -5.14 14.04
C VAL A 84 13.71 -5.81 13.04
N PHE A 85 13.51 -5.19 11.87
CA PHE A 85 12.54 -5.66 10.89
C PHE A 85 13.16 -5.91 9.51
N ASN A 86 12.53 -6.81 8.77
CA ASN A 86 12.83 -7.06 7.37
C ASN A 86 12.09 -6.05 6.47
N CYS A 87 12.65 -5.76 5.31
CA CYS A 87 11.90 -5.04 4.28
C CYS A 87 10.94 -6.01 3.60
N GLU A 88 9.68 -6.00 4.04
CA GLU A 88 8.65 -6.91 3.56
C GLU A 88 7.69 -6.23 2.58
N ALA A 89 7.18 -7.01 1.62
CA ALA A 89 6.16 -6.58 0.68
C ALA A 89 4.89 -7.41 0.92
N ASN A 90 3.81 -6.72 1.30
CA ASN A 90 2.50 -7.33 1.51
C ASN A 90 1.43 -6.60 0.69
N LEU A 91 0.46 -7.36 0.22
CA LEU A 91 -0.77 -6.87 -0.38
C LEU A 91 -1.92 -7.12 0.59
N VAL A 92 -2.75 -6.11 0.81
CA VAL A 92 -3.97 -6.23 1.61
C VAL A 92 -5.16 -6.13 0.68
N PHE A 93 -5.98 -7.17 0.68
CA PHE A 93 -7.28 -7.21 0.03
C PHE A 93 -8.35 -6.87 1.07
N GLU A 94 -9.29 -6.03 0.70
CA GLU A 94 -10.43 -5.64 1.53
C GLU A 94 -11.73 -6.00 0.81
N ASP A 95 -12.66 -6.62 1.52
CA ASP A 95 -14.03 -6.86 1.06
C ASP A 95 -15.02 -6.46 2.17
N TRP A 96 -16.30 -6.34 1.83
CA TRP A 96 -17.35 -6.19 2.84
C TRP A 96 -17.50 -7.49 3.64
N ALA A 97 -17.79 -7.38 4.93
CA ALA A 97 -18.02 -8.54 5.77
C ALA A 97 -19.11 -9.45 5.17
N ASN A 98 -18.83 -10.74 5.07
CA ASN A 98 -19.72 -11.76 4.48
C ASN A 98 -20.06 -11.56 2.99
N ALA A 99 -19.40 -10.64 2.28
CA ALA A 99 -19.65 -10.46 0.86
C ALA A 99 -19.24 -11.69 0.07
N LYS A 100 -20.12 -12.11 -0.84
CA LYS A 100 -19.90 -13.22 -1.74
C LYS A 100 -19.73 -12.72 -3.17
N GLN A 101 -18.52 -12.84 -3.70
CA GLN A 101 -18.27 -12.64 -5.12
C GLN A 101 -18.38 -14.00 -5.80
N GLU A 102 -19.27 -14.11 -6.79
CA GLU A 102 -19.57 -15.38 -7.47
C GLU A 102 -19.97 -16.53 -6.51
N GLY A 103 -20.55 -16.18 -5.36
CA GLY A 103 -20.97 -17.13 -4.33
C GLY A 103 -19.90 -17.49 -3.29
N ILE A 104 -18.69 -16.93 -3.39
CA ILE A 104 -17.52 -17.31 -2.58
C ILE A 104 -17.14 -16.16 -1.62
N ALA A 105 -17.02 -16.45 -0.32
CA ALA A 105 -16.57 -15.50 0.69
C ALA A 105 -15.05 -15.24 0.61
N LEU A 106 -14.55 -14.15 1.19
CA LEU A 106 -13.12 -13.80 1.12
C LEU A 106 -12.22 -14.91 1.68
N GLU A 107 -12.61 -15.53 2.79
CA GLU A 107 -11.89 -16.64 3.44
C GLU A 107 -11.79 -17.90 2.57
N ASP A 108 -12.83 -18.18 1.78
CA ASP A 108 -12.89 -19.35 0.90
C ASP A 108 -12.02 -19.17 -0.36
N ARG A 109 -11.79 -17.92 -0.79
CA ARG A 109 -10.95 -17.60 -1.96
C ARG A 109 -9.47 -17.93 -1.74
N ILE A 110 -9.05 -18.17 -0.50
CA ILE A 110 -7.68 -18.63 -0.18
C ILE A 110 -7.44 -20.04 -0.76
N GLY A 111 -8.50 -20.83 -0.97
CA GLY A 111 -8.40 -22.11 -1.67
C GLY A 111 -7.59 -23.16 -0.91
N LEU A 112 -7.89 -23.33 0.39
CA LEU A 112 -7.17 -24.27 1.24
C LEU A 112 -7.44 -25.74 0.89
N PRO A 113 -6.45 -26.62 1.08
CA PRO A 113 -6.63 -28.06 0.86
C PRO A 113 -7.50 -28.74 1.93
N VAL A 114 -7.71 -28.07 3.08
CA VAL A 114 -8.58 -28.50 4.17
C VAL A 114 -9.62 -27.42 4.44
N PRO A 115 -10.89 -27.79 4.67
CA PRO A 115 -11.94 -26.82 4.95
C PRO A 115 -11.79 -26.21 6.35
N TRP A 116 -12.29 -24.99 6.53
CA TRP A 116 -12.17 -24.23 7.78
C TRP A 116 -12.85 -24.91 8.98
N ASP A 117 -13.88 -25.72 8.74
CA ASP A 117 -14.58 -26.51 9.76
C ASP A 117 -13.72 -27.66 10.34
N SER A 118 -12.58 -27.96 9.72
CA SER A 118 -11.60 -28.94 10.22
C SER A 118 -10.62 -28.35 11.24
N ALA A 119 -10.82 -27.09 11.64
CA ALA A 119 -10.04 -26.47 12.71
C ALA A 119 -10.33 -27.17 14.05
N ILE A 120 -9.27 -27.39 14.84
CA ILE A 120 -9.31 -28.12 16.10
C ILE A 120 -8.80 -27.23 17.24
N GLY A 121 -9.15 -27.60 18.47
CA GLY A 121 -8.70 -26.85 19.65
C GLY A 121 -7.19 -26.93 19.85
N VAL A 122 -6.63 -25.91 20.50
CA VAL A 122 -5.19 -25.83 20.84
C VAL A 122 -4.71 -27.06 21.66
N ASP A 123 -5.59 -27.71 22.44
CA ASP A 123 -5.28 -28.92 23.23
C ASP A 123 -5.29 -30.22 22.40
N ASP A 124 -5.86 -30.19 21.20
CA ASP A 124 -5.99 -31.35 20.31
C ASP A 124 -4.82 -31.48 19.35
N VAL A 125 -3.85 -30.57 19.44
CA VAL A 125 -2.62 -30.56 18.66
C VAL A 125 -1.43 -30.95 19.54
N VAL A 126 -0.45 -31.63 18.96
CA VAL A 126 0.88 -31.84 19.57
C VAL A 126 1.82 -30.74 19.08
N TRP A 127 2.22 -29.86 19.99
CA TRP A 127 3.21 -28.81 19.74
C TRP A 127 4.62 -29.40 19.73
N GLN A 128 5.38 -29.16 18.67
CA GLN A 128 6.77 -29.59 18.55
C GLN A 128 7.66 -28.38 18.37
N GLU A 129 8.62 -28.23 19.29
CA GLU A 129 9.64 -27.18 19.20
C GLU A 129 10.44 -27.38 17.90
N PRO A 130 10.62 -26.34 17.07
CA PRO A 130 11.45 -26.44 15.89
C PRO A 130 12.91 -26.79 16.25
N ASP A 131 13.53 -27.69 15.49
CA ASP A 131 14.93 -28.10 15.71
C ASP A 131 15.93 -26.95 15.42
N GLN A 132 15.51 -25.98 14.61
CA GLN A 132 16.28 -24.80 14.26
C GLN A 132 15.41 -23.56 14.46
N PRO A 133 15.99 -22.43 14.90
CA PRO A 133 15.27 -21.18 14.90
C PRO A 133 14.84 -20.81 13.47
N PRO A 134 13.73 -20.06 13.30
CA PRO A 134 13.31 -19.59 11.99
C PRO A 134 14.46 -18.94 11.19
N GLU A 135 14.42 -19.03 9.86
CA GLU A 135 15.44 -18.40 8.99
C GLU A 135 15.56 -16.89 9.25
N ASP A 136 14.46 -16.24 9.64
CA ASP A 136 14.38 -14.83 10.07
C ASP A 136 14.48 -14.63 11.59
N ALA A 137 14.96 -15.63 12.34
CA ALA A 137 15.25 -15.44 13.75
C ALA A 137 16.43 -14.47 13.87
N PRO A 138 16.36 -13.50 14.81
CA PRO A 138 17.39 -12.49 14.92
C PRO A 138 18.76 -13.17 15.08
N PRO A 139 19.77 -12.84 14.24
CA PRO A 139 21.14 -13.06 14.69
C PRO A 139 21.26 -12.34 16.03
N GLY A 140 21.94 -12.93 17.02
CA GLY A 140 21.96 -12.47 18.41
C GLY A 140 22.58 -11.09 18.67
N LYS A 141 22.28 -10.06 17.86
CA LYS A 141 22.73 -8.68 17.97
C LYS A 141 21.57 -7.71 18.00
N HIS A 142 21.54 -7.03 19.14
CA HIS A 142 20.99 -5.72 19.47
C HIS A 142 19.71 -5.31 18.73
N VAL A 143 18.59 -5.66 19.33
CA VAL A 143 17.28 -5.09 19.04
C VAL A 143 17.34 -3.58 19.23
N LEU A 144 16.71 -2.82 18.32
CA LEU A 144 16.56 -1.37 18.46
C LEU A 144 15.97 -1.07 19.86
N PRO A 145 16.58 -0.18 20.66
CA PRO A 145 16.08 0.13 21.99
C PRO A 145 14.63 0.60 21.94
N THR A 146 13.77 0.10 22.83
CA THR A 146 12.35 0.48 22.95
C THR A 146 12.14 1.96 23.24
N PHE A 147 13.19 2.65 23.67
CA PHE A 147 13.27 4.11 23.72
C PHE A 147 12.84 4.77 22.39
N PHE A 148 13.17 4.17 21.24
CA PHE A 148 12.69 4.60 19.93
C PHE A 148 11.36 3.90 19.63
N SER A 149 10.25 4.59 19.88
CA SER A 149 8.93 3.97 19.89
C SER A 149 8.29 3.89 18.51
N TRP A 150 8.32 4.99 17.74
CA TRP A 150 7.69 5.08 16.43
C TRP A 150 8.32 6.20 15.60
N ALA A 151 8.15 6.15 14.28
CA ALA A 151 8.39 7.26 13.38
C ALA A 151 7.21 7.44 12.42
N SER A 152 6.90 8.69 12.06
CA SER A 152 5.93 9.02 11.03
C SER A 152 6.48 10.04 10.05
N TYR A 153 5.91 10.06 8.84
CA TYR A 153 6.27 11.04 7.82
C TYR A 153 5.05 11.48 7.00
N SER A 154 4.91 12.79 6.81
CA SER A 154 3.95 13.39 5.89
C SER A 154 4.64 13.82 4.60
N GLN A 155 4.28 13.20 3.47
CA GLN A 155 4.80 13.61 2.16
C GLN A 155 4.35 15.02 1.76
N ARG A 156 3.24 15.51 2.33
CA ARG A 156 2.65 16.81 2.02
C ARG A 156 3.40 17.94 2.72
N THR A 157 3.58 17.84 4.03
CA THR A 157 4.28 18.87 4.81
C THR A 157 5.80 18.69 4.76
N GLY A 158 6.27 17.47 4.50
CA GLY A 158 7.67 17.08 4.62
C GLY A 158 8.10 16.82 6.06
N GLU A 159 7.17 16.77 7.02
CA GLU A 159 7.49 16.56 8.43
C GLU A 159 7.76 15.09 8.73
N ILE A 160 8.94 14.82 9.27
CA ILE A 160 9.33 13.55 9.90
C ILE A 160 9.16 13.74 11.40
N ARG A 161 8.44 12.82 12.06
CA ARG A 161 8.24 12.81 13.51
C ARG A 161 8.75 11.51 14.10
N ILE A 162 9.31 11.60 15.29
CA ILE A 162 9.80 10.42 16.04
C ILE A 162 9.28 10.48 17.46
N GLY A 163 8.68 9.38 17.90
CA GLY A 163 8.27 9.17 19.28
C GLY A 163 9.38 8.53 20.11
N LEU A 164 9.65 9.13 21.27
CA LEU A 164 10.59 8.64 22.25
C LEU A 164 9.84 8.19 23.50
N ASP A 165 9.99 6.92 23.89
CA ASP A 165 9.47 6.43 25.17
C ASP A 165 10.46 6.76 26.29
N ARG A 166 10.24 7.90 26.95
CA ARG A 166 11.07 8.39 28.06
C ARG A 166 10.94 7.55 29.34
N ALA A 167 10.00 6.61 29.41
CA ALA A 167 9.96 5.64 30.50
C ALA A 167 11.04 4.54 30.34
N GLN A 168 11.58 4.37 29.13
CA GLN A 168 12.65 3.42 28.84
C GLN A 168 14.03 4.02 29.02
N ALA A 169 15.04 3.16 29.17
CA ALA A 169 16.43 3.59 29.27
C ALA A 169 16.90 4.25 27.95
N GLU A 170 17.28 5.53 28.02
CA GLU A 170 17.84 6.25 26.88
C GLU A 170 19.30 5.85 26.60
N PRO A 171 19.66 5.51 25.35
CA PRO A 171 21.04 5.19 24.99
C PRO A 171 22.00 6.38 25.24
N PRO A 172 23.20 6.16 25.82
CA PRO A 172 24.21 7.19 26.11
C PRO A 172 24.53 8.14 24.96
N ALA A 173 24.55 7.61 23.73
CA ALA A 173 24.72 8.38 22.51
C ALA A 173 23.88 7.74 21.40
N TRP A 174 23.24 8.57 20.57
CA TRP A 174 22.47 8.12 19.42
C TRP A 174 22.32 9.20 18.35
N SER A 175 22.13 8.77 17.11
CA SER A 175 21.81 9.61 15.96
C SER A 175 20.85 8.90 15.00
N ILE A 176 20.06 9.68 14.28
CA ILE A 176 19.06 9.20 13.32
C ILE A 176 19.29 9.89 11.98
N THR A 177 19.40 9.09 10.91
CA THR A 177 19.62 9.55 9.54
C THR A 177 18.58 8.95 8.59
N LEU A 178 18.49 9.47 7.37
CA LEU A 178 17.77 8.78 6.30
C LEU A 178 18.42 7.43 5.99
N ALA A 179 17.60 6.41 5.70
CA ALA A 179 18.08 5.12 5.21
C ALA A 179 18.55 5.24 3.74
N GLY A 180 19.49 4.38 3.32
CA GLY A 180 19.97 4.32 1.93
C GLY A 180 21.04 5.37 1.55
N GLN A 181 21.40 6.30 2.43
CA GLN A 181 22.53 7.22 2.21
C GLN A 181 23.85 6.58 2.69
N SER A 182 24.88 6.64 1.84
CA SER A 182 26.26 6.33 2.24
C SER A 182 26.65 7.17 3.46
N ALA A 183 27.41 6.58 4.39
CA ALA A 183 27.77 7.22 5.66
C ALA A 183 28.42 8.60 5.48
N GLU A 184 29.15 8.81 4.38
CA GLU A 184 29.81 10.09 4.06
C GLU A 184 28.85 11.23 3.68
N HIS A 185 27.62 10.92 3.26
CA HIS A 185 26.62 11.88 2.80
C HIS A 185 25.33 11.84 3.65
N ALA A 186 25.37 11.10 4.77
CA ALA A 186 24.21 10.89 5.62
C ALA A 186 23.86 12.17 6.38
N VAL A 187 22.72 12.75 6.05
CA VAL A 187 22.20 13.91 6.80
C VAL A 187 21.67 13.43 8.15
N THR A 188 22.21 13.99 9.23
CA THR A 188 21.71 13.73 10.59
C THR A 188 20.42 14.52 10.79
N LEU A 189 19.32 13.81 10.94
CA LEU A 189 17.99 14.39 11.20
C LEU A 189 17.83 14.70 12.69
N PHE A 190 18.22 13.74 13.53
CA PHE A 190 18.14 13.85 14.98
C PHE A 190 19.37 13.29 15.64
N SER A 191 19.70 13.80 16.82
CA SER A 191 20.74 13.25 17.69
C SER A 191 20.39 13.51 19.14
N ARG A 192 21.03 12.78 20.05
CA ARG A 192 20.88 13.03 21.50
C ARG A 192 21.14 14.49 21.88
N ALA A 193 22.12 15.14 21.27
CA ALA A 193 22.46 16.54 21.53
C ALA A 193 21.35 17.52 21.09
N MET A 194 20.53 17.13 20.11
CA MET A 194 19.41 17.91 19.59
C MET A 194 18.08 17.55 20.26
N SER A 195 18.07 16.59 21.19
CA SER A 195 16.86 16.08 21.83
C SER A 195 16.68 16.72 23.20
N PRO A 196 15.64 17.55 23.42
CA PRO A 196 15.33 18.08 24.73
C PRO A 196 14.94 16.93 25.68
N ALA A 197 15.44 16.97 26.93
CA ALA A 197 15.25 15.89 27.91
C ALA A 197 13.77 15.53 28.14
N ASP A 198 12.90 16.54 28.14
CA ASP A 198 11.47 16.37 28.42
C ASP A 198 10.62 16.12 27.16
N SER A 199 11.22 16.18 25.96
CA SER A 199 10.45 15.98 24.74
C SER A 199 10.25 14.50 24.45
N ALA A 200 8.99 14.06 24.41
CA ALA A 200 8.58 12.73 23.97
C ALA A 200 8.46 12.63 22.44
N THR A 201 8.53 13.75 21.72
CA THR A 201 8.44 13.77 20.25
C THR A 201 9.45 14.73 19.66
N LEU A 202 10.13 14.29 18.60
CA LEU A 202 11.03 15.12 17.82
C LEU A 202 10.45 15.32 16.42
N ILE A 203 10.64 16.51 15.85
CA ILE A 203 10.09 16.89 14.55
C ILE A 203 11.22 17.47 13.70
N TYR A 204 11.31 17.01 12.45
CA TYR A 204 12.23 17.53 11.44
C TYR A 204 11.44 17.79 10.16
N ALA A 205 11.53 18.99 9.61
CA ALA A 205 10.89 19.33 8.34
C ALA A 205 11.91 19.22 7.19
N LEU A 206 11.62 18.37 6.21
CA LEU A 206 12.38 18.32 4.96
C LEU A 206 12.17 19.62 4.16
N ASP A 207 13.20 19.96 3.38
CA ASP A 207 13.10 21.02 2.38
C ASP A 207 11.97 20.73 1.39
N GLU A 208 11.36 21.79 0.84
CA GLU A 208 10.23 21.68 -0.08
C GLU A 208 10.52 20.79 -1.30
N LYS A 209 11.77 20.81 -1.77
CA LYS A 209 12.25 19.98 -2.90
C LYS A 209 12.32 18.49 -2.58
N ALA A 210 12.42 18.12 -1.31
CA ALA A 210 12.49 16.74 -0.84
C ALA A 210 11.11 16.20 -0.38
N ARG A 211 10.06 17.04 -0.37
CA ARG A 211 8.68 16.61 -0.11
C ARG A 211 8.20 15.66 -1.20
N GLY A 212 7.36 14.70 -0.84
CA GLY A 212 6.91 13.66 -1.77
C GLY A 212 7.85 12.45 -1.88
N ALA A 213 9.05 12.48 -1.29
CA ALA A 213 9.93 11.31 -1.26
C ALA A 213 9.28 10.15 -0.50
N HIS A 214 9.42 8.91 -0.96
CA HIS A 214 8.95 7.74 -0.21
C HIS A 214 9.97 7.34 0.84
N LEU A 215 9.61 7.47 2.12
CA LEU A 215 10.43 7.08 3.27
C LEU A 215 9.81 5.87 3.97
N THR A 216 10.50 4.74 3.96
CA THR A 216 10.04 3.49 4.59
C THR A 216 10.71 3.21 5.93
N ALA A 217 11.93 3.71 6.11
CA ALA A 217 12.69 3.52 7.34
C ALA A 217 13.67 4.68 7.59
N LEU A 218 13.97 4.91 8.87
CA LEU A 218 15.09 5.73 9.32
C LEU A 218 16.18 4.80 9.85
N ARG A 219 17.44 5.17 9.64
CA ARG A 219 18.57 4.48 10.25
C ARG A 219 18.85 5.11 11.62
N VAL A 220 18.97 4.26 12.63
CA VAL A 220 19.33 4.65 14.00
C VAL A 220 20.69 4.05 14.34
N ASN A 221 21.63 4.89 14.73
CA ASN A 221 22.91 4.47 15.30
C ASN A 221 22.90 4.81 16.79
N TRP A 222 23.30 3.87 17.65
CA TRP A 222 23.40 4.12 19.09
C TRP A 222 24.56 3.41 19.74
N GLN A 223 25.02 3.98 20.86
CA GLN A 223 25.92 3.33 21.78
C GLN A 223 25.11 2.57 22.84
N ALA A 224 25.36 1.28 23.03
CA ALA A 224 24.76 0.52 24.13
C ALA A 224 25.47 0.81 25.47
N SER A 225 24.87 0.35 26.57
CA SER A 225 25.39 0.57 27.93
C SER A 225 26.78 -0.04 28.18
N ASP A 226 27.17 -1.04 27.39
CA ASP A 226 28.49 -1.68 27.41
C ASP A 226 29.54 -0.93 26.55
N GLY A 227 29.15 0.18 25.92
CA GLY A 227 29.98 1.00 25.06
C GLY A 227 30.02 0.55 23.59
N SER A 228 29.39 -0.58 23.23
CA SER A 228 29.33 -1.08 21.85
C SER A 228 28.51 -0.15 20.95
N GLN A 229 28.95 0.00 19.70
CA GLN A 229 28.22 0.75 18.67
C GLN A 229 27.31 -0.19 17.90
N ASN A 230 26.05 0.20 17.77
CA ASN A 230 25.00 -0.59 17.16
C ASN A 230 24.23 0.24 16.13
N GLU A 231 23.66 -0.47 15.17
CA GLU A 231 22.85 0.07 14.08
C GLU A 231 21.54 -0.71 14.00
N GLY A 232 20.48 -0.02 13.63
CA GLY A 232 19.15 -0.57 13.45
C GLY A 232 18.28 0.36 12.63
N PHE A 233 17.10 -0.12 12.26
CA PHE A 233 16.15 0.64 11.47
C PHE A 233 14.89 0.91 12.28
N LEU A 234 14.31 2.09 12.09
CA LEU A 234 13.02 2.48 12.65
C LEU A 234 12.04 2.66 11.49
N ALA A 235 10.98 1.83 11.45
CA ALA A 235 10.00 1.88 10.38
C ALA A 235 9.25 3.22 10.41
N VAL A 236 9.03 3.79 9.23
CA VAL A 236 8.33 5.07 9.09
C VAL A 236 6.90 4.79 8.67
N ALA A 237 5.96 5.11 9.55
CA ALA A 237 4.55 5.09 9.22
C ALA A 237 4.15 6.35 8.44
N VAL A 238 3.11 6.23 7.64
CA VAL A 238 2.44 7.42 7.09
C VAL A 238 1.42 7.90 8.12
N GLU A 239 1.53 9.17 8.53
CA GLU A 239 0.71 9.73 9.60
C GLU A 239 -0.78 9.75 9.24
N ASP A 240 -1.11 10.30 8.06
CA ASP A 240 -2.45 10.21 7.51
C ASP A 240 -2.43 9.58 6.11
N ARG A 241 -2.81 8.30 6.01
CA ARG A 241 -2.97 7.57 4.72
C ARG A 241 -3.86 8.35 3.74
N SER A 242 -4.88 8.96 4.33
CA SER A 242 -5.54 10.18 3.90
C SER A 242 -4.65 11.17 3.20
N ALA A 243 -4.25 12.21 3.91
CA ALA A 243 -3.60 13.41 3.43
C ALA A 243 -2.19 13.24 2.85
N ASP A 244 -1.45 12.22 3.29
CA ASP A 244 0.01 12.16 3.21
C ASP A 244 0.56 11.15 2.20
N LEU A 245 -0.29 10.31 1.60
CA LEU A 245 0.11 9.51 0.44
C LEU A 245 -0.11 10.32 -0.84
N LEU A 246 0.94 11.01 -1.29
CA LEU A 246 0.92 11.62 -2.61
C LEU A 246 1.15 10.53 -3.66
N PRO A 247 0.48 10.64 -4.84
CA PRO A 247 0.86 9.81 -5.96
C PRO A 247 2.31 10.13 -6.37
N PRO A 248 3.03 9.15 -6.97
CA PRO A 248 4.39 9.37 -7.48
C PRO A 248 4.47 10.62 -8.37
N GLU A 249 5.62 11.29 -8.38
CA GLU A 249 5.82 12.58 -9.06
C GLU A 249 5.50 12.53 -10.56
N GLU A 250 5.80 11.40 -11.19
CA GLU A 250 5.53 11.12 -12.59
C GLU A 250 4.04 11.20 -12.92
N PHE A 251 3.18 10.85 -11.94
CA PHE A 251 1.73 10.98 -12.08
C PHE A 251 1.23 12.40 -11.80
N ARG A 252 1.90 13.16 -10.93
CA ARG A 252 1.52 14.54 -10.58
C ARG A 252 1.75 15.55 -11.72
N SER A 253 2.65 15.21 -12.65
CA SER A 253 3.06 16.02 -13.79
C SER A 253 2.35 15.69 -15.11
N LEU A 254 1.39 14.75 -15.09
CA LEU A 254 0.67 14.36 -16.30
C LEU A 254 -0.12 15.51 -16.92
N THR A 255 -0.05 15.63 -18.25
CA THR A 255 -0.88 16.56 -19.02
C THR A 255 -2.29 16.01 -19.22
N VAL A 256 -3.25 16.87 -19.62
CA VAL A 256 -4.62 16.43 -19.96
C VAL A 256 -4.60 15.31 -21.01
N ASP A 257 -3.77 15.46 -22.03
CA ASP A 257 -3.66 14.45 -23.09
C ASP A 257 -3.06 13.15 -22.57
N SER A 258 -2.05 13.21 -21.70
CA SER A 258 -1.47 12.04 -21.06
C SER A 258 -2.50 11.28 -20.20
N ILE A 259 -3.31 11.99 -19.42
CA ILE A 259 -4.39 11.38 -18.61
C ILE A 259 -5.42 10.70 -19.52
N ILE A 260 -5.86 11.40 -20.58
CA ILE A 260 -6.83 10.86 -21.55
C ILE A 260 -6.27 9.63 -22.26
N GLU A 261 -5.02 9.65 -22.71
CA GLU A 261 -4.40 8.51 -23.38
C GLU A 261 -4.24 7.32 -22.46
N CYS A 262 -3.81 7.55 -21.22
CA CYS A 262 -3.72 6.50 -20.22
C CYS A 262 -5.09 5.84 -20.00
N LEU A 263 -6.15 6.63 -19.80
CA LEU A 263 -7.52 6.14 -19.64
C LEU A 263 -8.02 5.35 -20.86
N LEU A 264 -7.73 5.83 -22.07
CA LEU A 264 -8.16 5.18 -23.31
C LEU A 264 -7.35 3.93 -23.64
N SER A 265 -6.11 3.83 -23.15
CA SER A 265 -5.27 2.66 -23.35
C SER A 265 -5.78 1.43 -22.60
N GLY A 266 -6.54 1.63 -21.52
CA GLY A 266 -7.01 0.57 -20.63
C GLY A 266 -5.90 -0.11 -19.82
N ARG A 267 -4.68 0.44 -19.83
CA ARG A 267 -3.50 -0.08 -19.12
C ARG A 267 -3.46 0.44 -17.69
N GLU A 268 -2.68 -0.24 -16.85
CA GLU A 268 -2.32 0.31 -15.55
C GLU A 268 -1.45 1.56 -15.72
N PRO A 269 -1.63 2.60 -14.88
CA PRO A 269 -0.93 3.87 -15.04
C PRO A 269 0.60 3.73 -15.04
N ALA A 270 1.15 2.86 -14.19
CA ALA A 270 2.58 2.60 -14.12
C ALA A 270 3.13 2.00 -15.42
N GLU A 271 2.42 1.03 -16.00
CA GLU A 271 2.81 0.41 -17.28
C GLU A 271 2.78 1.43 -18.43
N TRP A 272 1.82 2.36 -18.41
CA TRP A 272 1.74 3.44 -19.39
C TRP A 272 2.94 4.39 -19.27
N ILE A 273 3.28 4.83 -18.05
CA ILE A 273 4.44 5.71 -17.81
C ILE A 273 5.75 5.06 -18.21
N GLU A 274 6.00 3.82 -17.82
CA GLU A 274 7.23 3.09 -18.19
C GLU A 274 7.41 3.03 -19.71
N ARG A 275 6.32 2.75 -20.45
CA ARG A 275 6.35 2.74 -21.91
C ARG A 275 6.59 4.12 -22.51
N GLU A 276 6.04 5.16 -21.90
CA GLU A 276 6.23 6.52 -22.38
C GLU A 276 7.67 6.97 -22.17
N ILE A 277 8.28 6.65 -21.03
CA ILE A 277 9.72 6.82 -20.78
C ILE A 277 10.55 6.03 -21.80
N MET A 278 10.20 4.77 -22.07
CA MET A 278 10.89 3.94 -23.08
C MET A 278 10.71 4.45 -24.53
N ARG A 279 9.60 5.12 -24.84
CA ARG A 279 9.36 5.74 -26.15
C ARG A 279 10.20 7.00 -26.33
N HIS A 280 10.24 7.84 -25.31
CA HIS A 280 11.07 9.05 -25.28
C HIS A 280 12.56 8.72 -25.32
N SER A 281 13.00 7.61 -24.71
CA SER A 281 14.40 7.16 -24.79
C SER A 281 14.79 6.60 -26.16
N LYS A 282 13.83 6.16 -26.98
CA LYS A 282 14.07 5.57 -28.32
C LYS A 282 13.92 6.56 -29.48
N THR A 283 13.40 7.77 -29.24
CA THR A 283 13.05 8.76 -30.28
C THR A 283 14.21 9.68 -30.70
N HIS A 284 15.47 9.34 -30.40
CA HIS A 284 16.64 10.05 -30.92
C HIS A 284 17.09 9.66 -32.34
N SER A 285 16.29 8.90 -33.10
CA SER A 285 16.62 8.50 -34.48
C SER A 285 15.63 9.08 -35.49
N THR A 286 16.13 10.06 -36.26
CA THR A 286 15.68 10.55 -37.58
C THR A 286 14.41 9.91 -38.18
N ASP A 287 13.25 10.55 -37.99
CA ASP A 287 12.06 10.26 -38.81
C ASP A 287 11.24 11.52 -39.20
N ALA A 288 11.82 12.71 -39.00
CA ALA A 288 11.15 13.99 -39.27
C ALA A 288 10.78 14.23 -40.75
N ALA A 289 11.36 13.47 -41.69
CA ALA A 289 11.13 13.62 -43.12
C ALA A 289 9.97 12.76 -43.67
N ILE A 290 9.58 11.68 -42.97
CA ILE A 290 8.51 10.77 -43.41
C ILE A 290 7.13 11.22 -42.88
N GLU A 291 7.09 11.95 -41.75
CA GLU A 291 5.87 12.49 -41.11
C GLU A 291 5.19 13.62 -41.94
N SER A 292 5.97 14.37 -42.72
CA SER A 292 5.51 15.59 -43.43
C SER A 292 4.50 15.33 -44.56
N LEU A 293 4.35 14.06 -45.00
CA LEU A 293 3.40 13.66 -46.04
C LEU A 293 2.17 12.90 -45.51
N ARG A 294 2.02 12.77 -44.18
CA ARG A 294 0.86 12.14 -43.54
C ARG A 294 0.51 12.84 -42.22
N SER A 295 -0.23 13.94 -42.28
CA SER A 295 -1.43 14.17 -41.43
C SER A 295 -1.85 15.63 -41.47
N VAL A 296 -3.13 15.86 -41.72
CA VAL A 296 -3.78 17.02 -41.13
C VAL A 296 -3.93 16.69 -39.65
N ASP A 297 -3.31 17.47 -38.77
CA ASP A 297 -3.48 17.31 -37.33
C ASP A 297 -4.93 17.68 -36.95
N THR A 298 -5.78 16.66 -36.90
CA THR A 298 -7.20 16.78 -36.51
C THR A 298 -7.41 16.67 -35.00
N SER A 299 -6.33 16.49 -34.21
CA SER A 299 -6.43 16.35 -32.76
C SER A 299 -7.03 17.59 -32.09
N ASN A 300 -6.82 18.77 -32.68
CA ASN A 300 -7.35 20.05 -32.24
C ASN A 300 -8.80 20.32 -32.68
N TYR A 301 -9.40 19.45 -33.50
CA TYR A 301 -10.79 19.63 -33.92
C TYR A 301 -11.75 19.38 -32.75
N LEU A 302 -12.61 20.36 -32.48
CA LEU A 302 -13.51 20.37 -31.32
C LEU A 302 -14.33 19.07 -31.19
N LEU A 303 -14.93 18.57 -32.28
CA LEU A 303 -15.72 17.33 -32.25
C LEU A 303 -14.88 16.10 -31.90
N TYR A 304 -13.62 16.06 -32.36
CA TYR A 304 -12.71 14.96 -32.04
C TYR A 304 -12.29 15.01 -30.57
N ARG A 305 -11.95 16.20 -30.06
CA ARG A 305 -11.65 16.45 -28.64
C ARG A 305 -12.81 16.00 -27.75
N VAL A 306 -14.04 16.43 -28.07
CA VAL A 306 -15.26 16.05 -27.34
C VAL A 306 -15.48 14.54 -27.31
N ARG A 307 -15.38 13.86 -28.47
CA ARG A 307 -15.57 12.40 -28.54
C ARG A 307 -14.49 11.63 -27.78
N ARG A 308 -13.24 12.07 -27.92
CA ARG A 308 -12.08 11.49 -27.24
C ARG A 308 -12.23 11.64 -25.71
N PHE A 309 -12.63 12.83 -25.27
CA PHE A 309 -12.91 13.12 -23.87
C PHE A 309 -14.05 12.27 -23.31
N GLY A 310 -15.19 12.16 -24.01
CA GLY A 310 -16.31 11.33 -23.56
C GLY A 310 -15.94 9.84 -23.39
N ARG A 311 -15.08 9.30 -24.26
CA ARG A 311 -14.55 7.93 -24.08
C ARG A 311 -13.65 7.80 -22.85
N ALA A 312 -12.84 8.82 -22.57
CA ALA A 312 -12.00 8.84 -21.37
C ALA A 312 -12.86 8.93 -20.09
N LEU A 313 -13.93 9.73 -20.09
CA LEU A 313 -14.88 9.80 -18.98
C LEU A 313 -15.57 8.46 -18.72
N ALA A 314 -15.96 7.75 -19.78
CA ALA A 314 -16.54 6.41 -19.65
C ALA A 314 -15.54 5.41 -19.05
N ALA A 315 -14.28 5.44 -19.49
CA ALA A 315 -13.21 4.61 -18.94
C ALA A 315 -12.94 4.92 -17.46
N MET A 316 -12.84 6.21 -17.11
CA MET A 316 -12.69 6.67 -15.73
C MET A 316 -13.87 6.21 -14.86
N SER A 317 -15.10 6.40 -15.35
CA SER A 317 -16.32 5.99 -14.63
C SER A 317 -16.36 4.49 -14.37
N ASN A 318 -16.01 3.68 -15.37
CA ASN A 318 -15.91 2.22 -15.22
C ASN A 318 -14.85 1.83 -14.18
N ARG A 319 -13.71 2.54 -14.15
CA ARG A 319 -12.63 2.26 -13.20
C ARG A 319 -13.04 2.58 -11.76
N ILE A 320 -13.76 3.68 -11.54
CA ILE A 320 -14.34 4.00 -10.23
C ILE A 320 -15.42 2.99 -9.86
N ALA A 321 -16.30 2.61 -10.78
CA ALA A 321 -17.36 1.62 -10.52
C ALA A 321 -16.84 0.22 -10.13
N ARG A 322 -15.65 -0.16 -10.62
CA ARG A 322 -14.98 -1.43 -10.28
C ARG A 322 -14.10 -1.35 -9.03
N THR A 323 -13.98 -0.18 -8.41
CA THR A 323 -13.20 -0.03 -7.17
C THR A 323 -13.94 -0.71 -6.02
N ALA A 324 -13.19 -1.25 -5.06
CA ALA A 324 -13.75 -1.79 -3.83
C ALA A 324 -14.76 -0.78 -3.25
N PRO A 325 -15.99 -1.18 -2.92
CA PRO A 325 -17.02 -0.23 -2.56
C PRO A 325 -16.83 0.19 -1.11
N THR A 326 -15.67 0.70 -0.71
CA THR A 326 -15.44 1.29 0.61
C THR A 326 -15.36 2.81 0.50
N PRO A 327 -15.78 3.56 1.53
CA PRO A 327 -15.70 5.02 1.53
C PRO A 327 -14.31 5.53 1.13
N ASP A 328 -13.26 4.99 1.73
CA ASP A 328 -11.89 5.45 1.51
C ASP A 328 -11.39 5.15 0.09
N ALA A 329 -11.69 3.96 -0.46
CA ALA A 329 -11.27 3.60 -1.81
C ALA A 329 -11.96 4.48 -2.87
N ILE A 330 -13.27 4.73 -2.72
CA ILE A 330 -14.00 5.62 -3.62
C ILE A 330 -13.54 7.07 -3.46
N HIS A 331 -13.34 7.53 -2.23
CA HIS A 331 -12.83 8.88 -1.95
C HIS A 331 -11.46 9.09 -2.59
N TYR A 332 -10.55 8.12 -2.47
CA TYR A 332 -9.27 8.15 -3.15
C TYR A 332 -9.44 8.27 -4.67
N ARG A 333 -10.28 7.42 -5.28
CA ARG A 333 -10.53 7.44 -6.73
C ARG A 333 -11.08 8.76 -7.25
N LEU A 334 -11.87 9.45 -6.43
CA LEU A 334 -12.48 10.73 -6.82
C LEU A 334 -11.50 11.89 -6.64
N LEU A 335 -10.83 11.97 -5.49
CA LEU A 335 -10.10 13.18 -5.10
C LEU A 335 -8.59 13.10 -5.30
N ARG A 336 -8.00 11.89 -5.32
CA ARG A 336 -6.55 11.69 -5.22
C ARG A 336 -5.94 10.89 -6.35
N ASP A 337 -6.74 10.08 -7.02
CA ASP A 337 -6.28 9.28 -8.16
C ASP A 337 -5.76 10.20 -9.28
N PRO A 338 -4.54 9.99 -9.78
CA PRO A 338 -4.00 10.77 -10.88
C PRO A 338 -4.81 10.72 -12.18
N LEU A 339 -5.62 9.66 -12.35
CA LEU A 339 -6.55 9.51 -13.46
C LEU A 339 -8.00 9.81 -13.04
N GLY A 340 -8.18 10.33 -11.83
CA GLY A 340 -9.45 10.69 -11.24
C GLY A 340 -9.99 12.04 -11.75
N PRO A 341 -11.25 12.34 -11.41
CA PRO A 341 -11.93 13.53 -11.90
C PRO A 341 -11.30 14.83 -11.36
N VAL A 342 -10.86 14.89 -10.10
CA VAL A 342 -10.25 16.12 -9.56
C VAL A 342 -8.96 16.46 -10.29
N GLN A 343 -8.03 15.50 -10.45
CA GLN A 343 -6.78 15.72 -11.15
C GLN A 343 -7.02 16.14 -12.62
N LEU A 344 -7.96 15.50 -13.31
CA LEU A 344 -8.30 15.87 -14.69
C LEU A 344 -8.89 17.29 -14.76
N ALA A 345 -9.78 17.66 -13.84
CA ALA A 345 -10.38 19.00 -13.78
C ALA A 345 -9.35 20.08 -13.46
N GLU A 346 -8.46 19.84 -12.48
CA GLU A 346 -7.35 20.73 -12.17
C GLU A 346 -6.43 20.92 -13.37
N THR A 347 -6.04 19.83 -14.03
CA THR A 347 -5.13 19.88 -15.19
C THR A 347 -5.76 20.60 -16.38
N LEU A 348 -7.08 20.45 -16.59
CA LEU A 348 -7.85 21.24 -17.56
C LEU A 348 -7.89 22.74 -17.24
N CYS A 349 -7.86 23.10 -15.96
CA CYS A 349 -7.92 24.49 -15.49
C CYS A 349 -6.54 25.14 -15.33
N ARG A 350 -5.46 24.35 -15.18
CA ARG A 350 -4.09 24.86 -15.07
C ARG A 350 -3.75 25.67 -16.32
N ARG A 351 -3.21 26.87 -16.10
CA ARG A 351 -2.64 27.70 -17.17
C ARG A 351 -1.32 27.04 -17.59
N GLN A 352 -1.14 26.82 -18.90
CA GLN A 352 0.18 26.44 -19.41
C GLN A 352 1.11 27.64 -19.24
N ASN A 353 2.33 27.40 -18.76
CA ASN A 353 3.36 28.43 -18.51
C ASN A 353 3.92 29.02 -19.81
N GLY A 354 3.08 29.72 -20.56
CA GLY A 354 3.45 30.48 -21.76
C GLY A 354 2.62 31.75 -21.85
N GLY A 355 3.17 32.86 -21.34
CA GLY A 355 2.59 34.21 -21.42
C GLY A 355 1.57 34.52 -20.32
N GLU A 356 1.95 35.35 -19.35
CA GLU A 356 1.09 35.77 -18.23
C GLU A 356 -0.12 36.65 -18.65
N ASP A 357 -0.23 37.06 -19.92
CA ASP A 357 -1.22 38.04 -20.40
C ASP A 357 -2.20 37.54 -21.49
N GLU A 358 -2.13 36.29 -21.96
CA GLU A 358 -3.12 35.79 -22.95
C GLU A 358 -4.32 35.13 -22.28
N HIS A 359 -5.48 35.78 -22.37
CA HIS A 359 -6.75 35.13 -22.06
C HIS A 359 -6.98 33.95 -23.03
N PRO A 360 -7.37 32.77 -22.54
CA PRO A 360 -7.66 31.64 -23.41
C PRO A 360 -8.77 32.03 -24.39
N ALA A 361 -8.62 31.61 -25.65
CA ALA A 361 -9.60 31.90 -26.70
C ALA A 361 -11.02 31.49 -26.25
N PRO A 362 -12.08 32.22 -26.62
CA PRO A 362 -13.45 31.92 -26.19
C PRO A 362 -13.89 30.47 -26.46
N ALA A 363 -13.42 29.87 -27.56
CA ALA A 363 -13.68 28.47 -27.89
C ALA A 363 -13.04 27.48 -26.90
N GLU A 364 -11.85 27.80 -26.38
CA GLU A 364 -11.15 26.98 -25.39
C GLU A 364 -11.82 27.10 -24.01
N ILE A 365 -12.29 28.29 -23.64
CA ILE A 365 -13.13 28.48 -22.44
C ILE A 365 -14.41 27.65 -22.56
N GLY A 366 -15.09 27.73 -23.72
CA GLY A 366 -16.31 26.95 -23.98
C GLY A 366 -16.08 25.44 -23.88
N TYR A 367 -14.96 24.94 -24.43
CA TYR A 367 -14.59 23.53 -24.31
C TYR A 367 -14.33 23.11 -22.85
N ARG A 368 -13.60 23.92 -22.08
CA ARG A 368 -13.33 23.61 -20.66
C ARG A 368 -14.61 23.57 -19.83
N LEU A 369 -15.51 24.53 -20.02
CA LEU A 369 -16.81 24.53 -19.35
C LEU A 369 -17.65 23.30 -19.72
N TYR A 370 -17.68 22.94 -21.00
CA TYR A 370 -18.33 21.72 -21.46
C TYR A 370 -17.73 20.47 -20.80
N ALA A 371 -16.39 20.35 -20.81
CA ALA A 371 -15.69 19.21 -20.23
C ALA A 371 -15.96 19.05 -18.73
N LEU A 372 -15.92 20.16 -17.97
CA LEU A 372 -16.23 20.15 -16.54
C LEU A 372 -17.71 19.78 -16.28
N ALA A 373 -18.65 20.29 -17.07
CA ALA A 373 -20.06 19.94 -16.93
C ALA A 373 -20.32 18.45 -17.19
N GLU A 374 -19.72 17.89 -18.25
CA GLU A 374 -19.81 16.45 -18.57
C GLU A 374 -19.19 15.58 -17.47
N MET A 375 -18.09 16.03 -16.86
CA MET A 375 -17.49 15.36 -15.70
C MET A 375 -18.47 15.31 -14.53
N THR A 376 -19.05 16.45 -14.13
CA THR A 376 -20.01 16.50 -13.03
C THR A 376 -21.23 15.62 -13.29
N LEU A 377 -21.77 15.64 -14.51
CA LEU A 377 -22.90 14.78 -14.91
C LEU A 377 -22.54 13.29 -14.85
N SER A 378 -21.36 12.92 -15.34
CA SER A 378 -20.85 11.55 -15.30
C SER A 378 -20.69 11.06 -13.87
N LEU A 379 -20.15 11.89 -12.96
CA LEU A 379 -20.01 11.57 -11.54
C LEU A 379 -21.38 11.43 -10.85
N GLY A 380 -22.34 12.31 -11.13
CA GLY A 380 -23.69 12.20 -10.57
C GLY A 380 -24.46 10.96 -11.06
N TYR A 381 -24.20 10.51 -12.29
CA TYR A 381 -24.71 9.22 -12.77
C TYR A 381 -24.02 8.05 -12.07
N LEU A 382 -22.70 8.09 -11.98
CA LEU A 382 -21.88 7.07 -11.34
C LEU A 382 -22.22 6.89 -9.86
N GLY A 383 -22.40 7.96 -9.08
CA GLY A 383 -22.77 7.87 -7.67
C GLY A 383 -24.09 7.11 -7.45
N ARG A 384 -25.07 7.28 -8.35
CA ARG A 384 -26.32 6.50 -8.33
C ARG A 384 -26.07 5.03 -8.64
N HIS A 385 -25.17 4.73 -9.59
CA HIS A 385 -24.81 3.37 -9.94
C HIS A 385 -24.07 2.64 -8.81
N VAL A 386 -23.06 3.29 -8.21
CA VAL A 386 -22.29 2.75 -7.08
C VAL A 386 -23.20 2.51 -5.87
N ARG A 387 -24.10 3.46 -5.55
CA ARG A 387 -25.10 3.26 -4.50
C ARG A 387 -25.98 2.02 -4.74
N GLY A 388 -26.39 1.79 -5.98
CA GLY A 388 -27.14 0.60 -6.35
C GLY A 388 -26.36 -0.70 -6.12
N ALA A 389 -25.06 -0.69 -6.42
CA ALA A 389 -24.17 -1.83 -6.21
C ALA A 389 -23.85 -2.09 -4.73
N SER A 390 -23.75 -1.04 -3.90
CA SER A 390 -23.46 -1.14 -2.46
C SER A 390 -24.66 -1.59 -1.59
N GLY A 391 -25.82 -1.88 -2.19
CA GLY A 391 -26.98 -2.42 -1.45
C GLY A 391 -27.55 -1.48 -0.38
N ARG A 392 -28.10 -2.04 0.71
CA ARG A 392 -28.80 -1.27 1.77
C ARG A 392 -27.86 -0.35 2.55
N ASP A 393 -26.57 -0.64 2.56
CA ASP A 393 -25.54 0.08 3.32
C ASP A 393 -24.91 1.23 2.51
N GLY A 394 -25.22 1.35 1.21
CA GLY A 394 -24.73 2.40 0.31
C GLY A 394 -25.20 3.84 0.60
N LYS A 395 -25.73 4.13 1.79
CA LYS A 395 -26.13 5.51 2.18
C LYS A 395 -24.93 6.46 2.26
N TRP A 396 -23.74 5.93 2.57
CA TRP A 396 -22.48 6.68 2.62
C TRP A 396 -22.02 7.17 1.24
N VAL A 397 -22.50 6.57 0.14
CA VAL A 397 -22.03 6.88 -1.22
C VAL A 397 -22.45 8.28 -1.67
N MET A 398 -23.69 8.69 -1.39
CA MET A 398 -24.23 9.95 -1.92
C MET A 398 -23.48 11.19 -1.41
N PRO A 399 -23.15 11.32 -0.11
CA PRO A 399 -22.33 12.43 0.40
C PRO A 399 -20.94 12.55 -0.23
N ILE A 400 -20.40 11.48 -0.83
CA ILE A 400 -19.05 11.48 -1.42
C ILE A 400 -19.06 11.99 -2.87
N PHE A 401 -20.20 11.84 -3.57
CA PHE A 401 -20.38 12.26 -4.97
C PHE A 401 -21.07 13.63 -5.14
N ILE A 402 -21.47 14.26 -4.02
CA ILE A 402 -22.04 15.62 -3.94
C ILE A 402 -20.93 16.56 -3.49
#